data_AF-A0A6P0UAJ3-F1
#
_entry.id   AF-A0A6P0UAJ3-F1
#
_cell.length_a   1.000
_cell.length_b   1.000
_cell.length_c   1.000
_cell.angle_alpha   90.00
_cell.angle_beta   90.00
_cell.angle_gamma   90.00
#
_symmetry.space_group_name_H-M   'P 1'
#
loop_
_entity.id
_entity.type
_entity.pdbx_description
1 polymer ?
#
loop_
_entity_poly.entity_id
_entity_poly.type
_entity_poly.pdbx_seq_one_letter_code
_entity_poly.pdbx_strand_id
1 'polypeptide(L)' 'MALHACDRTKASDEASSEGAENGKAGDEILPLKVGLNVGNVPWQYEDEQGNYVGFEVDLVKLIADRLERPIEFAELL' A
#
# COMPACT_ATOMS: atom_id res chain seq x y z
N MET A 1 4.07 40.61 -35.71
CA MET A 1 4.51 40.79 -34.31
C MET A 1 3.56 39.98 -33.43
N ALA A 2 4.11 39.07 -32.63
CA ALA A 2 3.50 37.92 -31.95
C ALA A 2 2.31 38.26 -31.01
N LEU A 3 1.21 37.48 -31.11
CA LEU A 3 0.71 36.43 -30.18
C LEU A 3 -0.01 37.00 -28.93
N HIS A 4 -1.35 36.89 -28.86
CA HIS A 4 -2.15 35.79 -28.28
C HIS A 4 -2.03 35.64 -26.75
N ALA A 5 -3.13 35.97 -26.07
CA ALA A 5 -3.34 35.77 -24.64
C ALA A 5 -3.37 34.28 -24.28
N CYS A 6 -2.79 33.94 -23.13
CA CYS A 6 -3.11 32.71 -22.39
C CYS A 6 -2.68 32.91 -20.92
N ASP A 7 -3.64 33.33 -20.08
CA ASP A 7 -3.49 33.35 -18.63
C ASP A 7 -3.59 31.90 -18.14
N ARG A 8 -2.49 31.41 -17.56
CA ARG A 8 -2.27 30.02 -17.21
C ARG A 8 -2.91 29.73 -15.86
N THR A 9 -4.15 29.24 -15.87
CA THR A 9 -4.70 28.47 -14.74
C THR A 9 -3.73 27.34 -14.44
N LYS A 10 -3.22 27.28 -13.21
CA LYS A 10 -2.40 26.14 -12.75
C LYS A 10 -3.24 24.87 -12.81
N ALA A 11 -2.92 24.05 -13.80
CA ALA A 11 -2.99 22.61 -13.68
C ALA A 11 -2.01 22.15 -12.58
N SER A 12 -2.47 21.27 -11.71
CA SER A 12 -1.64 20.34 -10.98
C SER A 12 -2.38 19.01 -11.03
N ASP A 13 -2.30 18.45 -12.22
CA ASP A 13 -2.19 17.04 -12.57
C ASP A 13 -2.93 16.04 -11.69
N GLU A 14 -4.02 15.54 -12.29
CA GLU A 14 -4.49 14.18 -12.08
C GLU A 14 -3.38 13.19 -12.47
N ALA A 15 -3.13 12.24 -11.59
CA ALA A 15 -2.59 10.94 -11.99
C ALA A 15 -3.64 9.90 -11.63
N SER A 16 -4.67 9.82 -12.50
CA SER A 16 -5.40 8.59 -12.70
C SER A 16 -4.43 7.56 -13.29
N SER A 17 -4.35 6.38 -12.67
CA SER A 17 -3.99 5.17 -13.40
C SER A 17 -4.82 4.01 -12.85
N GLU A 18 -5.93 3.75 -13.54
CA GLU A 18 -6.54 2.42 -13.58
C GLU A 18 -5.56 1.39 -14.13
N GLY A 19 -5.61 0.17 -13.60
CA GLY A 19 -5.22 -1.03 -14.36
C GLY A 19 -4.32 -2.03 -13.66
N ALA A 20 -4.86 -2.78 -12.71
CA ALA A 20 -4.55 -4.22 -12.59
C ALA A 20 -5.84 -4.95 -12.22
N GLU A 21 -6.67 -5.25 -13.22
CA GLU A 21 -7.72 -6.25 -13.07
C GLU A 21 -7.06 -7.59 -12.77
N ASN A 22 -7.30 -8.15 -11.58
CA ASN A 22 -6.98 -9.55 -11.32
C ASN A 22 -8.06 -10.19 -10.43
N GLY A 23 -8.82 -11.10 -11.03
CA GLY A 23 -9.47 -12.23 -10.35
C GLY A 23 -10.72 -11.92 -9.53
N LYS A 24 -11.89 -12.09 -10.16
CA LYS A 24 -13.19 -12.22 -9.50
C LYS A 24 -13.21 -13.43 -8.54
N ALA A 25 -12.90 -13.21 -7.27
CA ALA A 25 -13.57 -13.89 -6.16
C ALA A 25 -14.75 -13.00 -5.73
N GLY A 26 -15.84 -13.58 -5.23
CA GLY A 26 -17.04 -12.83 -4.84
C GLY A 26 -16.70 -11.62 -3.97
N ASP A 27 -17.50 -10.56 -4.11
CA ASP A 27 -17.29 -9.15 -3.68
C ASP A 27 -17.16 -8.93 -2.15
N GLU A 28 -16.60 -9.88 -1.42
CA GLU A 28 -16.22 -9.73 -0.03
C GLU A 28 -14.75 -9.31 0.05
N ILE A 29 -14.49 -8.20 0.74
CA ILE A 29 -13.13 -7.73 1.00
C ILE A 29 -12.51 -8.64 2.07
N LEU A 30 -11.89 -9.73 1.63
CA LEU A 30 -11.14 -10.62 2.50
C LEU A 30 -9.89 -9.91 3.06
N PRO A 31 -9.40 -10.25 4.26
CA PRO A 31 -8.11 -9.77 4.76
C PRO A 31 -6.92 -10.37 3.99
N LEU A 32 -5.86 -9.59 3.81
CA LEU A 32 -4.56 -10.06 3.36
C LEU A 32 -3.85 -10.76 4.51
N LYS A 33 -3.80 -12.10 4.48
CA LYS A 33 -3.09 -12.91 5.46
C LYS A 33 -1.60 -12.91 5.14
N VAL A 34 -0.76 -12.48 6.07
CA VAL A 34 0.70 -12.35 5.88
C VAL A 34 1.45 -13.07 6.99
N GLY A 35 2.32 -13.99 6.57
CA GLY A 35 3.22 -14.70 7.47
C GLY A 35 4.41 -13.82 7.86
N LEU A 36 4.72 -13.74 9.15
CA LEU A 36 5.90 -13.07 9.68
C LEU A 36 6.78 -14.06 10.45
N ASN A 37 8.11 -13.94 10.28
CA ASN A 37 9.13 -14.53 11.15
C ASN A 37 9.68 -13.40 12.04
N VAL A 38 8.98 -13.18 13.16
CA VAL A 38 9.16 -12.06 14.08
C VAL A 38 10.52 -12.14 14.78
N GLY A 39 11.23 -11.01 14.88
CA GLY A 39 12.56 -10.91 15.49
C GLY A 39 13.70 -10.83 14.46
N ASN A 40 13.36 -10.91 13.17
CA ASN A 40 14.31 -10.74 12.08
C ASN A 40 14.53 -9.26 11.75
N VAL A 41 15.31 -8.55 12.55
CA VAL A 41 15.70 -7.15 12.32
C VAL A 41 16.61 -7.04 11.08
N PRO A 42 16.43 -6.04 10.18
CA PRO A 42 15.45 -4.94 10.20
C PRO A 42 14.16 -5.24 9.42
N TRP A 43 13.94 -6.49 9.05
CA TRP A 43 12.90 -6.91 8.12
C TRP A 43 11.51 -6.94 8.77
N GLN A 44 11.38 -7.63 9.90
CA GLN A 44 10.13 -7.82 10.62
C GLN A 44 10.42 -8.13 12.10
N TYR A 45 10.00 -7.23 12.98
CA TYR A 45 10.23 -7.32 14.42
C TYR A 45 9.11 -6.59 15.17
N GLU A 46 9.05 -6.81 16.48
CA GLU A 46 8.12 -6.13 17.39
C GLU A 46 8.84 -4.94 18.05
N ASP A 47 8.20 -3.77 18.08
CA ASP A 47 8.69 -2.62 18.84
C ASP A 47 8.33 -2.72 20.34
N GLU A 48 8.75 -1.74 21.14
CA GLU A 48 8.47 -1.72 22.58
C GLU A 48 6.96 -1.61 22.91
N GLN A 49 6.13 -1.26 21.93
CA GLN A 49 4.68 -1.10 22.09
C GLN A 49 3.91 -2.33 21.60
N GLY A 50 4.59 -3.37 21.11
CA GLY A 50 3.95 -4.56 20.58
C GLY A 50 3.52 -4.46 19.12
N ASN A 51 3.98 -3.45 18.38
CA ASN A 51 3.63 -3.32 16.97
C ASN A 51 4.62 -4.08 16.09
N TYR A 52 4.09 -4.77 15.08
CA TYR A 52 4.93 -5.26 13.99
C TYR A 52 5.44 -4.09 13.15
N VAL A 53 6.77 -4.03 13.02
CA VAL A 53 7.54 -3.00 12.33
C VAL A 53 8.69 -3.63 11.54
N GLY A 54 9.29 -2.87 10.63
CA GLY A 54 10.39 -3.31 9.79
C GLY A 54 10.09 -3.16 8.31
N PHE A 55 11.11 -3.34 7.48
CA PHE A 55 11.02 -3.09 6.04
C PHE A 55 9.91 -3.89 5.35
N GLU A 56 9.80 -5.19 5.64
CA GLU A 56 8.79 -6.05 5.01
C GLU A 56 7.39 -5.71 5.53
N VAL A 57 7.28 -5.35 6.81
CA VAL A 57 6.01 -4.93 7.42
C VAL A 57 5.50 -3.64 6.80
N ASP A 58 6.37 -2.65 6.57
CA ASP A 58 6.01 -1.38 5.94
C ASP A 58 5.61 -1.58 4.46
N LEU A 59 6.33 -2.45 3.74
CA LEU A 59 5.97 -2.82 2.37
C LEU A 59 4.58 -3.46 2.30
N VAL A 60 4.26 -4.37 3.21
CA VAL A 60 2.96 -5.06 3.26
C VAL A 60 1.84 -4.07 3.59
N LYS A 61 2.04 -3.15 4.54
CA LYS A 61 1.10 -2.07 4.83
C LYS A 61 0.79 -1.24 3.57
N LEU A 62 1.84 -0.84 2.84
CA LEU A 62 1.70 -0.09 1.58
C LEU A 62 0.98 -0.87 0.47
N ILE A 63 1.10 -2.20 0.45
CA ILE A 63 0.37 -3.07 -0.50
C ILE A 63 -1.10 -3.17 -0.08
N ALA A 64 -1.38 -3.40 1.20
CA ALA A 64 -2.74 -3.52 1.70
C ALA A 64 -3.54 -2.23 1.54
N ASP A 65 -2.92 -1.08 1.78
CA ASP A 65 -3.50 0.25 1.54
C ASP A 65 -3.87 0.44 0.07
N ARG A 66 -2.99 0.01 -0.87
CA ARG A 66 -3.27 0.07 -2.32
C ARG A 66 -4.36 -0.87 -2.78
N LEU A 67 -4.58 -1.96 -2.05
CA LEU A 67 -5.62 -2.94 -2.34
C LEU A 67 -6.93 -2.64 -1.62
N GLU A 68 -6.96 -1.65 -0.72
CA GLU A 68 -8.08 -1.36 0.17
C GLU A 68 -8.50 -2.59 0.99
N ARG A 69 -7.52 -3.37 1.46
CA ARG A 69 -7.75 -4.62 2.22
C ARG A 69 -7.19 -4.53 3.64
N PRO A 70 -7.89 -5.08 4.65
CA PRO A 70 -7.33 -5.23 5.98
C PRO A 70 -6.19 -6.26 5.97
N ILE A 71 -5.24 -6.14 6.90
CA ILE A 71 -4.15 -7.10 7.08
C ILE A 71 -4.43 -7.99 8.28
N GLU A 72 -4.09 -9.27 8.14
CA GLU A 72 -4.02 -10.24 9.24
C GLU A 72 -2.60 -10.81 9.27
N PHE A 73 -1.83 -10.45 10.29
CA PHE A 73 -0.50 -11.04 10.48
C PHE A 73 -0.62 -12.39 11.20
N ALA A 74 0.12 -13.38 10.70
CA ALA A 74 0.27 -14.69 11.30
C ALA A 74 1.75 -14.95 11.56
N GLU A 75 2.11 -15.27 12.79
CA GLU A 75 3.48 -15.65 13.12
C GLU A 75 3.77 -17.06 12.61
N LEU A 76 4.79 -17.17 11.75
CA LEU A 76 5.31 -18.41 11.21
C LEU A 76 6.71 -18.59 11.79
N LEU A 77 6.81 -19.55 12.73
CA LEU A 77 7.99 -19.94 13.51
C LEU A 77 9.30 -19.93 12.72
#